data_AF-A0A8H6SFN2-F1
#
_entry.id   AF-A0A8H6SFN2-F1
#
_cell.length_a   1.000
_cell.length_b   1.000
_cell.length_c   1.000
_cell.angle_alpha   90.00
_cell.angle_beta   90.00
_cell.angle_gamma   90.00
#
_symmetry.space_group_name_H-M   'P 1'
#
loop_
_entity.id
_entity.type
_entity.pdbx_description
1 polymer ?
#
loop_
_entity_poly.entity_id
_entity_poly.type
_entity_poly.pdbx_seq_one_letter_code
_entity_poly.pdbx_strand_id
1 'polypeptide(L)'
;MDVEVKKVKGCSATKVSYITHGCLTMDRLHLLPVPSFKSGFTTCALINVPAIEHVPLEDPSLGVHKITSRTNHPLVTPPSTTAHSLVDQETGANTLALSDSSTDPKQAWEALYPRGSINPSGKIPGGFGFYLAGPKDFADKLTIEGGATHVVLSYRMMLQHDWEWVKGGKLPGIFGGEGDTSYSCTGGQQQHRCQCFNIRPMWRANGQGELYTYLPLLDSNRDRLSAVPPYSKQNPDYGMSVGRGAFSFDAAVGNWISLAFRVKLNEIGQEDGQLELFVEGKSVIHAVGLVFRTSNTSRIKGAHFQTFFGGHTEDWASPKDQRAWFTDVTGAVVG
;
A
#
# COMPACT_ATOMS: atom_id res chain seq x y z
N MET A 1 53.52 -32.16 33.82
CA MET A 1 53.11 -33.44 33.20
C MET A 1 51.64 -33.60 33.50
N ASP A 2 50.85 -33.64 32.43
CA ASP A 2 49.43 -33.27 32.37
C ASP A 2 48.53 -34.05 33.32
N VAL A 3 47.69 -33.30 34.04
CA VAL A 3 46.62 -33.84 34.90
C VAL A 3 45.30 -33.70 34.15
N GLU A 4 44.70 -34.87 33.93
CA GLU A 4 43.42 -35.17 33.32
C GLU A 4 42.26 -34.32 33.90
N VAL A 5 41.58 -33.54 33.04
CA VAL A 5 40.41 -32.74 33.43
C VAL A 5 39.14 -33.59 33.36
N LYS A 6 38.70 -34.09 34.52
CA LYS A 6 37.35 -34.66 34.71
C LYS A 6 36.29 -33.55 34.67
N LYS A 7 35.34 -33.66 33.73
CA LYS A 7 34.11 -32.84 33.69
C LYS A 7 33.22 -33.15 34.91
N VAL A 8 32.98 -32.14 35.75
CA VAL A 8 31.98 -32.18 36.82
C VAL A 8 30.65 -31.62 36.30
N LYS A 9 29.56 -32.34 36.63
CA LYS A 9 28.16 -32.01 36.35
C LYS A 9 27.74 -30.72 37.06
N GLY A 10 27.07 -29.81 36.34
CA GLY A 10 26.48 -28.58 36.86
C GLY A 10 24.96 -28.54 36.66
N CYS A 11 24.28 -28.28 37.78
CA CYS A 11 22.87 -28.03 38.09
C CYS A 11 21.79 -27.87 36.99
N SER A 12 20.69 -28.58 37.27
CA SER A 12 19.33 -28.41 36.77
C SER A 12 18.84 -26.96 36.81
N ALA A 13 18.47 -26.42 35.64
CA ALA A 13 17.65 -25.22 35.53
C ALA A 13 16.17 -25.61 35.42
N THR A 14 15.39 -25.11 36.36
CA THR A 14 13.93 -25.22 36.47
C THR A 14 13.25 -24.82 35.15
N LYS A 15 12.44 -25.71 34.57
CA LYS A 15 11.54 -25.41 33.45
C LYS A 15 10.53 -24.35 33.89
N VAL A 16 10.70 -23.12 33.43
CA VAL A 16 9.60 -22.15 33.37
C VAL A 16 8.80 -22.49 32.12
N SER A 17 7.62 -23.07 32.31
CA SER A 17 6.65 -23.31 31.25
C SER A 17 6.02 -21.97 30.85
N TYR A 18 6.48 -21.40 29.73
CA TYR A 18 5.70 -20.38 29.04
C TYR A 18 4.55 -21.08 28.32
N ILE A 19 3.32 -20.75 28.73
CA ILE A 19 2.11 -21.10 28.01
C ILE A 19 2.17 -20.30 26.69
N THR A 20 2.54 -20.97 25.61
CA THR A 20 2.46 -20.44 24.25
C THR A 20 0.99 -20.18 23.91
N HIS A 21 0.55 -18.94 24.07
CA HIS A 21 -0.61 -18.46 23.32
C HIS A 21 -0.19 -18.41 21.84
N GLY A 22 -1.07 -18.92 20.98
CA GLY A 22 -0.80 -19.30 19.60
C GLY A 22 0.12 -18.33 18.84
N CYS A 23 1.19 -18.90 18.28
CA CYS A 23 1.98 -18.26 17.25
C CYS A 23 1.06 -17.93 16.07
N LEU A 24 0.72 -16.64 15.93
CA LEU A 24 0.15 -16.12 14.69
C LEU A 24 1.17 -16.41 13.59
N THR A 25 0.83 -17.30 12.65
CA THR A 25 1.66 -17.58 11.47
C THR A 25 1.98 -16.27 10.75
N MET A 26 3.27 -15.96 10.55
CA MET A 26 3.77 -14.68 10.03
C MET A 26 3.15 -14.25 8.69
N ASP A 27 2.61 -15.18 7.91
CA ASP A 27 1.96 -14.93 6.62
C ASP A 27 0.68 -14.05 6.70
N ARG A 28 0.05 -13.96 7.88
CA ARG A 28 -1.24 -13.25 8.07
C ARG A 28 -1.10 -11.77 8.45
N LEU A 29 0.13 -11.25 8.53
CA LEU A 29 0.46 -9.88 8.95
C LEU A 29 0.98 -8.98 7.82
N HIS A 30 0.95 -9.41 6.55
CA HIS A 30 1.44 -8.56 5.44
C HIS A 30 0.69 -7.23 5.30
N LEU A 31 -0.57 -7.17 5.73
CA LEU A 31 -1.38 -5.95 5.80
C LEU A 31 -1.03 -5.06 7.01
N LEU A 32 -0.33 -5.57 8.02
CA LEU A 32 0.12 -4.86 9.21
C LEU A 32 1.61 -5.16 9.49
N PRO A 33 2.53 -4.77 8.59
CA PRO A 33 3.95 -5.13 8.67
C PRO A 33 4.73 -4.24 9.66
N VAL A 34 4.20 -4.09 10.88
CA VAL A 34 4.80 -3.33 11.98
C VAL A 34 4.74 -4.14 13.27
N PRO A 35 5.73 -4.01 14.16
CA PRO A 35 5.80 -4.82 15.38
C PRO A 35 4.74 -4.45 16.41
N SER A 36 4.21 -3.22 16.35
CA SER A 36 3.24 -2.70 17.33
C SER A 36 2.28 -1.70 16.69
N PHE A 37 1.04 -1.72 17.16
CA PHE A 37 0.00 -0.74 16.82
C PHE A 37 -0.89 -0.48 18.04
N LYS A 38 -1.43 0.73 18.14
CA LYS A 38 -2.31 1.17 19.24
C LYS A 38 -3.75 0.81 18.99
N SER A 39 -4.19 0.98 17.74
CA SER A 39 -5.56 0.75 17.29
C SER A 39 -5.61 0.73 15.77
N GLY A 40 -6.63 0.13 15.18
CA GLY A 40 -6.84 0.14 13.74
C GLY A 40 -8.18 -0.45 13.35
N PHE A 41 -8.36 -0.61 12.04
CA PHE A 41 -9.50 -1.30 11.45
C PHE A 41 -9.04 -2.22 10.32
N THR A 42 -9.86 -3.19 9.96
CA THR A 42 -9.65 -4.07 8.81
C THR A 42 -10.98 -4.54 8.23
N THR A 43 -11.01 -4.74 6.91
CA THR A 43 -12.05 -5.54 6.25
C THR A 43 -11.63 -6.99 6.03
N CYS A 44 -10.41 -7.37 6.44
CA CYS A 44 -9.85 -8.71 6.24
C CYS A 44 -10.28 -9.66 7.35
N ALA A 45 -11.14 -10.62 7.02
CA ALA A 45 -11.61 -11.65 7.97
C ALA A 45 -10.49 -12.53 8.56
N LEU A 46 -9.30 -12.55 7.95
CA LEU A 46 -8.16 -13.36 8.40
C LEU A 46 -7.34 -12.69 9.51
N ILE A 47 -7.46 -11.37 9.69
CA ILE A 47 -6.79 -10.64 10.77
C ILE A 47 -7.61 -10.80 12.03
N ASN A 48 -7.07 -11.40 13.08
CA ASN A 48 -7.75 -11.52 14.37
C ASN A 48 -6.86 -10.99 15.50
N VAL A 49 -6.85 -9.67 15.68
CA VAL A 49 -6.08 -9.00 16.71
C VAL A 49 -6.99 -8.05 17.51
N PRO A 50 -7.00 -8.10 18.86
CA PRO A 50 -7.94 -7.32 19.68
C PRO A 50 -7.91 -5.79 19.46
N ALA A 51 -6.78 -5.23 19.04
CA ALA A 51 -6.64 -3.79 18.79
C ALA A 51 -7.11 -3.35 17.39
N ILE A 52 -7.60 -4.28 16.56
CA ILE A 52 -8.07 -4.02 15.19
C ILE A 52 -9.57 -4.30 15.12
N GLU A 53 -10.34 -3.26 14.81
CA GLU A 53 -11.78 -3.34 14.58
C GLU A 53 -12.08 -3.99 13.22
N HIS A 54 -13.04 -4.90 13.16
CA HIS A 54 -13.55 -5.43 11.90
C HIS A 54 -14.70 -4.58 11.39
N VAL A 55 -14.60 -4.14 10.14
CA VAL A 55 -15.64 -3.36 9.45
C VAL A 55 -15.91 -3.96 8.07
N PRO A 56 -17.12 -3.84 7.52
CA PRO A 56 -17.40 -4.35 6.18
C PRO A 56 -16.71 -3.51 5.10
N LEU A 57 -16.44 -4.14 3.94
CA LEU A 57 -15.90 -3.47 2.75
C LEU A 57 -17.01 -2.69 2.02
N GLU A 58 -17.43 -1.58 2.62
CA GLU A 58 -18.53 -0.74 2.15
C GLU A 58 -18.24 0.74 2.36
N ASP A 59 -18.79 1.58 1.47
CA ASP A 59 -18.54 3.03 1.46
C ASP A 59 -18.82 3.71 2.81
N PRO A 60 -19.98 3.49 3.48
CA PRO A 60 -20.27 4.13 4.76
C PRO A 60 -19.31 3.72 5.88
N SER A 61 -18.94 2.43 5.91
CA SER A 61 -18.07 1.88 6.95
C SER A 61 -16.62 2.33 6.84
N LEU A 62 -16.16 2.63 5.63
CA LEU A 62 -14.79 3.08 5.35
C LEU A 62 -14.66 4.60 5.22
N GLY A 63 -15.75 5.35 5.47
CA GLY A 63 -15.73 6.80 5.35
C GLY A 63 -15.38 7.25 3.94
N VAL A 64 -15.91 6.56 2.92
CA VAL A 64 -15.69 6.89 1.51
C VAL A 64 -16.36 8.23 1.19
N HIS A 65 -15.62 9.10 0.51
CA HIS A 65 -16.07 10.43 0.12
C HIS A 65 -15.37 10.88 -1.17
N LYS A 66 -15.87 11.96 -1.78
CA LYS A 66 -15.34 12.53 -3.03
C LYS A 66 -15.18 11.46 -4.13
N ILE A 67 -16.25 10.69 -4.35
CA ILE A 67 -16.31 9.65 -5.38
C ILE A 67 -16.24 10.28 -6.78
N THR A 68 -15.45 9.68 -7.66
CA THR A 68 -15.30 10.09 -9.06
C THR A 68 -16.54 9.69 -9.85
N SER A 69 -17.34 10.67 -10.25
CA SER A 69 -18.71 10.46 -10.74
C SER A 69 -18.87 9.66 -12.04
N ARG A 70 -17.81 9.52 -12.85
CA ARG A 70 -17.86 8.84 -14.17
C ARG A 70 -17.38 7.38 -14.12
N THR A 71 -17.10 6.87 -12.94
CA THR A 71 -16.58 5.52 -12.70
C THR A 71 -17.27 4.92 -11.49
N ASN A 72 -17.41 3.60 -11.47
CA ASN A 72 -18.05 2.86 -10.38
C ASN A 72 -17.06 1.85 -9.79
N HIS A 73 -17.22 1.52 -8.51
CA HIS A 73 -16.45 0.51 -7.79
C HIS A 73 -17.39 -0.55 -7.20
N PRO A 74 -18.06 -1.36 -8.04
CA PRO A 74 -19.02 -2.34 -7.55
C PRO A 74 -18.34 -3.36 -6.63
N LEU A 75 -19.05 -3.74 -5.57
CA LEU A 75 -18.67 -4.85 -4.71
C LEU A 75 -19.09 -6.15 -5.38
N VAL A 76 -18.13 -7.03 -5.66
CA VAL A 76 -18.34 -8.29 -6.38
C VAL A 76 -17.72 -9.46 -5.63
N THR A 77 -18.11 -10.69 -5.98
CA THR A 77 -17.30 -11.88 -5.67
C THR A 77 -16.15 -11.94 -6.68
N PRO A 78 -14.89 -11.78 -6.26
CA PRO A 78 -13.76 -11.80 -7.18
C PRO A 78 -13.45 -13.23 -7.66
N PRO A 79 -12.66 -13.39 -8.75
CA PRO A 79 -12.20 -14.71 -9.15
C PRO A 79 -11.25 -15.31 -8.11
N SER A 80 -11.16 -16.64 -8.09
CA SER A 80 -10.22 -17.37 -7.24
C SER A 80 -8.78 -17.23 -7.73
N THR A 81 -7.83 -17.38 -6.82
CA THR A 81 -6.39 -17.45 -7.14
C THR A 81 -6.11 -18.57 -8.13
N THR A 82 -5.39 -18.23 -9.20
CA THR A 82 -4.93 -19.22 -10.19
C THR A 82 -3.68 -19.93 -9.67
N ALA A 83 -3.65 -21.26 -9.72
CA ALA A 83 -2.48 -22.03 -9.30
C ALA A 83 -1.21 -21.54 -10.01
N HIS A 84 -0.20 -21.12 -9.22
CA HIS A 84 1.08 -20.72 -9.75
C HIS A 84 1.97 -21.94 -10.00
N SER A 85 2.70 -21.93 -11.13
CA SER A 85 3.96 -22.66 -11.21
C SER A 85 4.99 -21.85 -10.44
N LEU A 86 5.29 -22.24 -9.20
CA LEU A 86 6.42 -21.69 -8.47
C LEU A 86 7.68 -22.33 -9.06
N VAL A 87 8.56 -21.51 -9.63
CA VAL A 87 9.94 -21.92 -9.90
C VAL A 87 10.71 -21.70 -8.62
N ASP A 88 11.10 -22.79 -7.97
CA ASP A 88 12.03 -22.72 -6.85
C ASP A 88 13.36 -22.12 -7.35
N GLN A 89 13.72 -20.93 -6.84
CA GLN A 89 14.92 -20.21 -7.28
C GLN A 89 16.22 -20.88 -6.85
N GLU A 90 16.20 -21.81 -5.89
CA GLU A 90 17.38 -22.57 -5.47
C GLU A 90 17.55 -23.88 -6.25
N THR A 91 16.46 -24.53 -6.65
CA THR A 91 16.51 -25.87 -7.25
C THR A 91 16.11 -25.93 -8.72
N GLY A 92 15.52 -24.87 -9.28
CA GLY A 92 14.99 -24.84 -10.64
C GLY A 92 13.80 -25.78 -10.87
N ALA A 93 13.24 -26.36 -9.81
CA ALA A 93 12.10 -27.25 -9.89
C ALA A 93 10.80 -26.47 -10.07
N ASN A 94 9.97 -26.88 -11.04
CA ASN A 94 8.59 -26.44 -11.14
C ASN A 94 7.77 -27.17 -10.08
N THR A 95 7.48 -26.50 -8.98
CA THR A 95 6.45 -26.93 -8.05
C THR A 95 5.15 -26.21 -8.40
N LEU A 96 4.16 -26.98 -8.85
CA LEU A 96 2.77 -26.52 -8.81
C LEU A 96 2.39 -26.41 -7.34
N ALA A 97 2.50 -25.21 -6.77
CA ALA A 97 1.81 -24.94 -5.51
C ALA A 97 0.33 -24.89 -5.85
N LEU A 98 -0.43 -25.88 -5.35
CA LEU A 98 -1.89 -25.79 -5.34
C LEU A 98 -2.23 -24.46 -4.66
N SER A 99 -2.92 -23.57 -5.38
CA SER A 99 -3.40 -22.33 -4.78
C SER A 99 -4.38 -22.70 -3.67
N ASP A 100 -4.03 -22.40 -2.43
CA ASP A 100 -4.92 -22.55 -1.30
C ASP A 100 -5.96 -21.41 -1.34
N SER A 101 -7.00 -21.61 -2.12
CA SER A 101 -8.12 -20.68 -2.26
C SER A 101 -8.91 -20.50 -0.96
N SER A 102 -8.58 -21.20 0.14
CA SER A 102 -9.22 -21.00 1.44
C SER A 102 -8.96 -19.60 2.02
N THR A 103 -7.93 -18.90 1.53
CA THR A 103 -7.57 -17.53 1.93
C THR A 103 -8.07 -16.46 0.95
N ASP A 104 -8.78 -16.87 -0.11
CA ASP A 104 -9.32 -15.94 -1.10
C ASP A 104 -10.40 -15.03 -0.47
N PRO A 105 -10.33 -13.72 -0.71
CA PRO A 105 -11.40 -12.79 -0.36
C PRO A 105 -12.73 -13.19 -1.00
N LYS A 106 -13.81 -13.12 -0.20
CA LYS A 106 -15.17 -13.38 -0.69
C LYS A 106 -15.78 -12.17 -1.40
N GLN A 107 -15.27 -10.98 -1.14
CA GLN A 107 -15.75 -9.72 -1.70
C GLN A 107 -14.57 -8.81 -2.04
N ALA A 108 -14.71 -8.04 -3.11
CA ALA A 108 -13.75 -7.03 -3.52
C ALA A 108 -14.45 -5.92 -4.31
N TRP A 109 -13.89 -4.72 -4.25
CA TRP A 109 -14.21 -3.67 -5.22
C TRP A 109 -13.56 -4.01 -6.56
N GLU A 110 -14.34 -3.96 -7.62
CA GLU A 110 -13.87 -4.19 -8.98
C GLU A 110 -13.61 -2.87 -9.72
N ALA A 111 -12.46 -2.80 -10.40
CA ALA A 111 -12.13 -1.78 -11.38
C ALA A 111 -12.22 -2.38 -12.78
N LEU A 112 -13.10 -1.82 -13.62
CA LEU A 112 -13.12 -2.09 -15.06
C LEU A 112 -12.33 -1.02 -15.81
N TYR A 113 -11.36 -1.43 -16.64
CA TYR A 113 -10.64 -0.57 -17.56
C TYR A 113 -11.08 -0.92 -19.00
N PRO A 114 -12.05 -0.18 -19.57
CA PRO A 114 -12.47 -0.44 -20.95
C PRO A 114 -11.32 -0.23 -21.93
N ARG A 115 -11.34 -0.94 -23.06
CA ARG A 115 -10.44 -0.70 -24.19
C ARG A 115 -10.44 0.79 -24.55
N GLY A 116 -9.26 1.39 -24.67
CA GLY A 116 -9.10 2.80 -24.99
C GLY A 116 -9.20 3.74 -23.78
N SER A 117 -9.47 3.26 -22.57
CA SER A 117 -9.47 4.10 -21.37
C SER A 117 -8.05 4.48 -20.96
N ILE A 118 -7.84 5.76 -20.66
CA ILE A 118 -6.54 6.33 -20.25
C ILE A 118 -6.66 6.93 -18.87
N ASN A 119 -7.57 7.87 -18.64
CA ASN A 119 -7.72 8.53 -17.34
C ASN A 119 -9.21 8.80 -17.05
N PRO A 120 -9.60 9.00 -15.78
CA PRO A 120 -11.01 9.14 -15.41
C PRO A 120 -11.71 10.34 -16.05
N SER A 121 -10.95 11.37 -16.45
CA SER A 121 -11.47 12.55 -17.16
C SER A 121 -11.51 12.39 -18.67
N GLY A 122 -11.00 11.28 -19.21
CA GLY A 122 -10.94 10.99 -20.64
C GLY A 122 -12.31 10.72 -21.27
N LYS A 123 -12.33 10.55 -22.60
CA LYS A 123 -13.55 10.22 -23.35
C LYS A 123 -14.14 8.89 -22.87
N ILE A 124 -13.28 7.89 -22.67
CA ILE A 124 -13.61 6.57 -22.14
C ILE A 124 -13.06 6.49 -20.72
N PRO A 125 -13.89 6.69 -19.67
CA PRO A 125 -13.46 6.55 -18.29
C PRO A 125 -13.17 5.09 -17.98
N GLY A 126 -12.15 4.84 -17.15
CA GLY A 126 -11.76 3.49 -16.73
C GLY A 126 -11.16 3.49 -15.34
N GLY A 127 -11.25 2.35 -14.68
CA GLY A 127 -10.96 2.16 -13.27
C GLY A 127 -12.02 2.80 -12.37
N PHE A 128 -11.60 3.30 -11.21
CA PHE A 128 -12.45 4.06 -10.29
C PHE A 128 -11.61 4.99 -9.40
N GLY A 129 -12.27 5.90 -8.68
CA GLY A 129 -11.58 6.79 -7.76
C GLY A 129 -12.47 7.33 -6.64
N PHE A 130 -11.97 7.29 -5.40
CA PHE A 130 -12.54 7.97 -4.25
C PHE A 130 -11.46 8.22 -3.18
N TYR A 131 -11.83 8.93 -2.13
CA TYR A 131 -11.02 9.09 -0.92
C TYR A 131 -11.69 8.32 0.21
N LEU A 132 -10.90 7.68 1.07
CA LEU A 132 -11.38 6.98 2.26
C LEU A 132 -10.64 7.47 3.49
N ALA A 133 -11.39 7.82 4.54
CA ALA A 133 -10.84 8.24 5.82
C ALA A 133 -10.65 7.06 6.79
N GLY A 134 -11.32 5.93 6.52
CA GLY A 134 -11.51 4.82 7.46
C GLY A 134 -12.77 5.02 8.33
N PRO A 135 -13.08 4.04 9.21
CA PRO A 135 -14.16 4.16 10.20
C PRO A 135 -13.98 5.40 11.06
N LYS A 136 -15.09 5.93 11.61
CA LYS A 136 -15.11 7.20 12.35
C LYS A 136 -14.01 7.26 13.43
N ASP A 137 -13.89 6.22 14.24
CA ASP A 137 -12.92 6.16 15.33
C ASP A 137 -11.46 6.19 14.87
N PHE A 138 -11.17 5.68 13.68
CA PHE A 138 -9.85 5.78 13.06
C PHE A 138 -9.63 7.17 12.46
N ALA A 139 -10.61 7.68 11.70
CA ALA A 139 -10.56 8.99 11.08
C ALA A 139 -10.41 10.14 12.10
N ASP A 140 -11.09 10.06 13.25
CA ASP A 140 -10.96 11.02 14.33
C ASP A 140 -9.51 11.04 14.87
N LYS A 141 -8.90 9.87 15.12
CA LYS A 141 -7.50 9.78 15.58
C LYS A 141 -6.51 10.41 14.61
N LEU A 142 -6.79 10.38 13.31
CA LEU A 142 -5.94 11.02 12.29
C LEU A 142 -6.09 12.55 12.27
N THR A 143 -7.26 13.07 12.63
CA THR A 143 -7.61 14.48 12.36
C THR A 143 -7.56 15.40 13.56
N ILE A 144 -7.58 14.87 14.79
CA ILE A 144 -7.44 15.68 16.01
C ILE A 144 -6.06 16.35 16.13
N GLU A 145 -6.01 17.43 16.90
CA GLU A 145 -4.74 18.03 17.34
C GLU A 145 -3.98 17.06 18.26
N GLY A 146 -2.67 16.90 18.02
CA GLY A 146 -1.87 15.87 18.70
C GLY A 146 -2.22 14.43 18.29
N GLY A 147 -3.02 14.25 17.23
CA GLY A 147 -3.43 12.95 16.71
C GLY A 147 -2.29 12.14 16.08
N ALA A 148 -2.66 11.02 15.46
CA ALA A 148 -1.72 10.06 14.89
C ALA A 148 -0.84 10.68 13.80
N THR A 149 0.47 10.58 13.97
CA THR A 149 1.49 10.99 13.00
C THR A 149 2.18 9.82 12.33
N HIS A 150 1.95 8.59 12.82
CA HIS A 150 2.59 7.37 12.33
C HIS A 150 1.52 6.30 12.10
N VAL A 151 1.32 5.92 10.84
CA VAL A 151 0.24 5.01 10.45
C VAL A 151 0.70 3.97 9.45
N VAL A 152 -0.06 2.87 9.40
CA VAL A 152 -0.09 1.92 8.28
C VAL A 152 -1.45 2.06 7.59
N LEU A 153 -1.45 2.10 6.26
CA LEU A 153 -2.62 1.82 5.43
C LEU A 153 -2.25 0.74 4.43
N SER A 154 -3.14 -0.21 4.20
CA SER A 154 -2.88 -1.37 3.35
C SER A 154 -4.14 -1.92 2.71
N TYR A 155 -3.95 -2.74 1.68
CA TYR A 155 -5.01 -3.45 0.98
C TYR A 155 -4.43 -4.67 0.27
N ARG A 156 -5.29 -5.62 -0.11
CA ARG A 156 -4.98 -6.63 -1.11
C ARG A 156 -5.51 -6.23 -2.49
N MET A 157 -4.79 -6.61 -3.53
CA MET A 157 -5.21 -6.44 -4.92
C MET A 157 -4.91 -7.66 -5.78
N MET A 158 -5.64 -7.78 -6.87
CA MET A 158 -5.41 -8.77 -7.94
C MET A 158 -5.67 -8.12 -9.30
N LEU A 159 -4.86 -8.51 -10.28
CA LEU A 159 -5.02 -8.17 -11.70
C LEU A 159 -5.56 -9.37 -12.46
N GLN A 160 -6.33 -9.14 -13.52
CA GLN A 160 -6.83 -10.21 -14.40
C GLN A 160 -5.69 -11.09 -14.96
N HIS A 161 -5.94 -12.38 -15.13
CA HIS A 161 -4.92 -13.39 -15.50
C HIS A 161 -4.10 -13.09 -16.78
N ASP A 162 -4.68 -12.35 -17.74
CA ASP A 162 -4.05 -11.98 -19.01
C ASP A 162 -3.74 -10.48 -19.07
N TRP A 163 -3.38 -9.87 -17.93
CA TRP A 163 -3.13 -8.44 -17.82
C TRP A 163 -2.06 -7.93 -18.80
N GLU A 164 -2.36 -6.82 -19.47
CA GLU A 164 -1.49 -6.10 -20.38
C GLU A 164 -1.10 -4.73 -19.79
N TRP A 165 0.19 -4.58 -19.47
CA TRP A 165 0.75 -3.47 -18.70
C TRP A 165 0.73 -2.10 -19.40
N VAL A 166 0.86 -2.10 -20.73
CA VAL A 166 1.11 -0.91 -21.56
C VAL A 166 2.29 -0.10 -20.98
N LYS A 167 2.12 1.20 -20.73
CA LYS A 167 3.13 2.09 -20.15
C LYS A 167 2.99 2.28 -18.64
N GLY A 168 1.86 1.88 -18.08
CA GLY A 168 1.60 1.98 -16.65
C GLY A 168 0.22 2.55 -16.31
N GLY A 169 -0.02 2.66 -15.02
CA GLY A 169 -1.24 3.23 -14.44
C GLY A 169 -1.10 3.46 -12.95
N LYS A 170 -2.13 4.04 -12.34
CA LYS A 170 -2.14 4.45 -10.92
C LYS A 170 -2.81 3.39 -10.08
N LEU A 171 -2.32 3.25 -8.84
CA LEU A 171 -2.93 2.41 -7.82
C LEU A 171 -3.26 3.23 -6.56
N PRO A 172 -4.16 2.72 -5.70
CA PRO A 172 -4.48 3.33 -4.42
C PRO A 172 -3.27 3.56 -3.53
N GLY A 173 -3.27 4.66 -2.78
CA GLY A 173 -2.20 4.99 -1.84
C GLY A 173 -2.63 5.99 -0.78
N ILE A 174 -1.68 6.48 0.01
CA ILE A 174 -1.91 7.33 1.19
C ILE A 174 -1.81 8.82 0.84
N PHE A 175 -2.67 9.63 1.44
CA PHE A 175 -2.65 11.09 1.24
C PHE A 175 -2.84 11.85 2.55
N GLY A 176 -2.51 13.14 2.50
CA GLY A 176 -2.71 14.05 3.62
C GLY A 176 -2.42 15.50 3.25
N GLY A 177 -2.53 16.37 4.25
CA GLY A 177 -2.37 17.80 4.10
C GLY A 177 -3.23 18.61 5.05
N GLU A 178 -3.30 19.91 4.77
CA GLU A 178 -4.06 20.90 5.54
C GLU A 178 -5.49 21.02 5.02
N GLY A 179 -6.48 20.73 5.87
CA GLY A 179 -7.90 20.87 5.50
C GLY A 179 -8.23 20.28 4.13
N ASP A 180 -8.93 21.07 3.30
CA ASP A 180 -9.30 20.69 1.93
C ASP A 180 -8.15 20.76 0.92
N THR A 181 -7.04 21.41 1.24
CA THR A 181 -5.87 21.43 0.34
C THR A 181 -5.22 20.05 0.24
N SER A 182 -5.50 19.14 1.19
CA SER A 182 -5.06 17.74 1.17
C SER A 182 -5.45 17.00 -0.12
N TYR A 183 -6.54 17.40 -0.79
CA TYR A 183 -7.01 16.79 -2.04
C TYR A 183 -6.31 17.33 -3.30
N SER A 184 -5.47 18.37 -3.17
CA SER A 184 -4.88 19.10 -4.31
C SER A 184 -3.61 18.47 -4.87
N CYS A 185 -2.97 17.54 -4.16
CA CYS A 185 -1.72 16.88 -4.58
C CYS A 185 -1.99 15.75 -5.60
N THR A 186 -2.56 16.08 -6.75
CA THR A 186 -2.88 15.15 -7.83
C THR A 186 -2.71 15.79 -9.20
N GLY A 187 -2.50 14.97 -10.24
CA GLY A 187 -2.40 15.47 -11.63
C GLY A 187 -1.25 16.46 -11.83
N GLY A 188 -1.45 17.45 -12.70
CA GLY A 188 -0.48 18.51 -12.97
C GLY A 188 -0.61 19.73 -12.05
N GLN A 189 -1.32 19.60 -10.92
CA GLN A 189 -1.61 20.75 -10.06
C GLN A 189 -0.33 21.29 -9.42
N GLN A 190 -0.08 22.59 -9.62
CA GLN A 190 1.11 23.29 -9.12
C GLN A 190 0.85 24.12 -7.87
N GLN A 191 -0.42 24.44 -7.60
CA GLN A 191 -0.80 25.23 -6.43
C GLN A 191 -0.85 24.35 -5.17
N HIS A 192 -0.53 24.93 -4.01
CA HIS A 192 -0.64 24.30 -2.69
C HIS A 192 0.20 23.03 -2.49
N ARG A 193 1.23 22.81 -3.33
CA ARG A 193 2.10 21.63 -3.28
C ARG A 193 2.90 21.47 -1.98
N CYS A 194 3.02 22.53 -1.19
CA CYS A 194 3.61 22.51 0.15
C CYS A 194 2.61 22.17 1.27
N GLN A 195 1.31 22.18 1.00
CA GLN A 195 0.23 22.00 1.99
C GLN A 195 -0.40 20.60 1.95
N CYS A 196 0.05 19.74 1.03
CA CYS A 196 -0.46 18.39 0.88
C CYS A 196 0.66 17.41 0.51
N PHE A 197 0.35 16.13 0.68
CA PHE A 197 1.12 15.04 0.12
C PHE A 197 0.20 13.94 -0.39
N ASN A 198 0.68 13.22 -1.40
CA ASN A 198 -0.04 12.08 -1.97
C ASN A 198 0.96 11.07 -2.53
N ILE A 199 0.88 9.84 -2.05
CA ILE A 199 1.85 8.78 -2.30
C ILE A 199 1.09 7.60 -2.84
N ARG A 200 1.21 7.36 -4.15
CA ARG A 200 0.49 6.29 -4.82
C ARG A 200 1.45 5.41 -5.59
N PRO A 201 1.29 4.08 -5.59
CA PRO A 201 2.03 3.24 -6.50
C PRO A 201 1.62 3.50 -7.95
N MET A 202 2.52 3.16 -8.85
CA MET A 202 2.19 2.92 -10.24
C MET A 202 2.72 1.56 -10.66
N TRP A 203 1.97 0.86 -11.51
CA TRP A 203 2.59 -0.11 -12.40
C TRP A 203 3.19 0.60 -13.61
N ARG A 204 4.19 -0.02 -14.20
CA ARG A 204 4.86 0.37 -15.44
C ARG A 204 4.84 -0.80 -16.42
N ALA A 205 5.44 -0.60 -17.58
CA ALA A 205 5.66 -1.68 -18.54
C ALA A 205 6.35 -2.87 -17.88
N ASN A 206 5.94 -4.08 -18.27
CA ASN A 206 6.47 -5.36 -17.77
C ASN A 206 6.38 -5.51 -16.25
N GLY A 207 5.24 -5.13 -15.66
CA GLY A 207 4.97 -5.38 -14.24
C GLY A 207 5.72 -4.51 -13.23
N GLN A 208 6.71 -3.72 -13.66
CA GLN A 208 7.54 -2.94 -12.74
C GLN A 208 6.70 -1.98 -11.89
N GLY A 209 6.89 -2.04 -10.57
CA GLY A 209 6.29 -1.13 -9.62
C GLY A 209 7.17 0.09 -9.33
N GLU A 210 6.55 1.21 -9.01
CA GLU A 210 7.19 2.40 -8.45
C GLU A 210 6.27 3.06 -7.43
N LEU A 211 6.82 3.88 -6.53
CA LEU A 211 6.04 4.93 -5.87
C LEU A 211 6.02 6.17 -6.74
N TYR A 212 4.86 6.83 -6.78
CA TYR A 212 4.67 8.10 -7.42
C TYR A 212 4.23 9.14 -6.40
N THR A 213 5.17 10.00 -6.03
CA THR A 213 5.05 10.83 -4.82
C THR A 213 4.86 12.30 -5.17
N TYR A 214 3.86 12.91 -4.56
CA TYR A 214 3.72 14.35 -4.41
C TYR A 214 4.07 14.66 -2.95
N LEU A 215 5.27 15.18 -2.73
CA LEU A 215 5.68 15.77 -1.45
C LEU A 215 5.93 17.28 -1.65
N PRO A 216 6.04 18.06 -0.56
CA PRO A 216 6.57 19.42 -0.62
C PRO A 216 7.85 19.50 -1.47
N LEU A 217 7.89 20.49 -2.36
CA LEU A 217 8.98 20.72 -3.33
C LEU A 217 10.21 21.31 -2.64
N LEU A 218 10.88 20.47 -1.83
CA LEU A 218 12.09 20.81 -1.10
C LEU A 218 13.27 20.04 -1.67
N ASP A 219 14.43 20.68 -1.70
CA ASP A 219 15.69 20.09 -2.16
C ASP A 219 16.05 18.82 -1.36
N SER A 220 15.85 18.84 -0.05
CA SER A 220 16.06 17.66 0.80
C SER A 220 15.15 16.49 0.42
N ASN A 221 13.84 16.71 0.28
CA ASN A 221 12.92 15.69 -0.21
C ASN A 221 13.35 15.12 -1.56
N ARG A 222 13.71 16.00 -2.50
CA ARG A 222 14.18 15.62 -3.84
C ARG A 222 15.40 14.71 -3.74
N ASP A 223 16.39 15.08 -2.93
CA ASP A 223 17.66 14.36 -2.84
C ASP A 223 17.45 12.98 -2.17
N ARG A 224 16.65 12.92 -1.10
CA ARG A 224 16.29 11.66 -0.43
C ARG A 224 15.54 10.70 -1.35
N LEU A 225 14.55 11.20 -2.08
CA LEU A 225 13.76 10.38 -3.00
C LEU A 225 14.57 9.96 -4.24
N SER A 226 15.47 10.82 -4.73
CA SER A 226 16.31 10.51 -5.91
C SER A 226 17.33 9.41 -5.60
N ALA A 227 17.73 9.29 -4.34
CA ALA A 227 18.66 8.26 -3.87
C ALA A 227 18.03 6.86 -3.73
N VAL A 228 16.69 6.74 -3.80
CA VAL A 228 16.02 5.44 -3.69
C VAL A 228 16.31 4.59 -4.93
N PRO A 229 16.92 3.40 -4.78
CA PRO A 229 17.19 2.49 -5.90
C PRO A 229 15.92 1.74 -6.34
N PRO A 230 15.94 1.09 -7.51
CA PRO A 230 17.02 1.08 -8.50
C PRO A 230 16.92 2.25 -9.50
N TYR A 231 15.76 2.90 -9.59
CA TYR A 231 15.56 4.05 -10.46
C TYR A 231 14.55 5.04 -9.88
N SER A 232 14.99 6.27 -9.67
CA SER A 232 14.14 7.39 -9.26
C SER A 232 14.30 8.54 -10.25
N LYS A 233 13.18 9.12 -10.67
CA LYS A 233 13.13 10.19 -11.67
C LYS A 233 12.21 11.30 -11.23
N GLN A 234 12.77 12.50 -11.17
CA GLN A 234 12.02 13.72 -10.94
C GLN A 234 11.13 14.07 -12.12
N ASN A 235 10.03 14.75 -11.80
CA ASN A 235 9.16 15.34 -12.79
C ASN A 235 8.66 16.68 -12.23
N PRO A 236 9.06 17.83 -12.80
CA PRO A 236 8.74 19.14 -12.25
C PRO A 236 7.23 19.43 -12.30
N ASP A 237 6.54 18.93 -13.33
CA ASP A 237 5.13 19.23 -13.56
C ASP A 237 4.18 18.23 -12.88
N TYR A 238 4.71 17.14 -12.33
CA TYR A 238 3.89 16.07 -11.76
C TYR A 238 4.50 15.49 -10.48
N GLY A 239 4.16 14.23 -10.17
CA GLY A 239 4.78 13.48 -9.08
C GLY A 239 6.12 12.88 -9.50
N MET A 240 6.98 12.64 -8.51
CA MET A 240 8.27 11.99 -8.70
C MET A 240 8.10 10.48 -8.76
N SER A 241 8.73 9.83 -9.74
CA SER A 241 8.88 8.37 -9.76
C SER A 241 9.99 7.98 -8.79
N VAL A 242 9.70 7.08 -7.86
CA VAL A 242 10.60 6.66 -6.78
C VAL A 242 10.70 5.14 -6.77
N GLY A 243 11.92 4.61 -6.87
CA GLY A 243 12.19 3.17 -6.79
C GLY A 243 11.52 2.32 -7.86
N ARG A 244 11.43 2.82 -9.11
CA ARG A 244 10.87 2.03 -10.22
C ARG A 244 11.67 0.75 -10.43
N GLY A 245 10.99 -0.37 -10.44
CA GLY A 245 11.60 -1.69 -10.58
C GLY A 245 12.12 -2.27 -9.26
N ALA A 246 11.90 -1.60 -8.12
CA ALA A 246 12.22 -2.17 -6.80
C ALA A 246 11.32 -3.37 -6.45
N PHE A 247 10.18 -3.51 -7.13
CA PHE A 247 9.26 -4.63 -7.02
C PHE A 247 8.53 -4.83 -8.36
N SER A 248 7.88 -5.99 -8.52
CA SER A 248 7.03 -6.31 -9.68
C SER A 248 5.62 -6.67 -9.25
N PHE A 249 4.64 -6.34 -10.09
CA PHE A 249 3.24 -6.72 -9.98
C PHE A 249 2.92 -8.03 -10.72
N ASP A 250 3.92 -8.75 -11.27
CA ASP A 250 3.67 -10.02 -11.96
C ASP A 250 2.94 -11.03 -11.06
N ALA A 251 3.27 -11.06 -9.76
CA ALA A 251 2.58 -11.89 -8.78
C ALA A 251 1.12 -11.48 -8.51
N ALA A 252 0.70 -10.27 -8.92
CA ALA A 252 -0.70 -9.85 -8.83
C ALA A 252 -1.54 -10.39 -9.99
N VAL A 253 -0.92 -10.90 -11.06
CA VAL A 253 -1.64 -11.42 -12.23
C VAL A 253 -2.29 -12.76 -11.87
N GLY A 254 -3.62 -12.75 -11.79
CA GLY A 254 -4.45 -13.89 -11.40
C GLY A 254 -4.36 -14.27 -9.91
N ASN A 255 -3.69 -13.46 -9.09
CA ASN A 255 -3.39 -13.78 -7.69
C ASN A 255 -3.46 -12.56 -6.78
N TRP A 256 -3.76 -12.80 -5.50
CA TRP A 256 -3.84 -11.76 -4.49
C TRP A 256 -2.46 -11.41 -3.95
N ILE A 257 -2.11 -10.13 -4.02
CA ILE A 257 -0.96 -9.57 -3.30
C ILE A 257 -1.43 -8.48 -2.35
N SER A 258 -0.63 -8.19 -1.34
CA SER A 258 -0.80 -7.15 -0.34
C SER A 258 0.17 -6.01 -0.58
N LEU A 259 -0.33 -4.79 -0.44
CA LEU A 259 0.47 -3.57 -0.39
C LEU A 259 0.20 -2.88 0.94
N ALA A 260 1.25 -2.44 1.62
CA ALA A 260 1.15 -1.67 2.86
C ALA A 260 2.09 -0.47 2.87
N PHE A 261 1.58 0.69 3.26
CA PHE A 261 2.32 1.94 3.37
C PHE A 261 2.48 2.29 4.84
N ARG A 262 3.71 2.35 5.34
CA ARG A 262 4.01 2.98 6.63
C ARG A 262 4.44 4.42 6.38
N VAL A 263 3.70 5.36 6.94
CA VAL A 263 4.03 6.79 6.87
C VAL A 263 4.15 7.35 8.27
N LYS A 264 5.30 7.96 8.56
CA LYS A 264 5.55 8.80 9.72
C LYS A 264 5.71 10.24 9.23
N LEU A 265 4.80 11.13 9.63
CA LEU A 265 4.96 12.56 9.42
C LEU A 265 6.17 13.07 10.20
N ASN A 266 6.85 14.05 9.61
CA ASN A 266 7.93 14.75 10.30
C ASN A 266 7.39 15.65 11.42
N GLU A 267 8.25 15.91 12.40
CA GLU A 267 8.06 17.01 13.34
C GLU A 267 8.25 18.35 12.62
N ILE A 268 7.54 19.38 13.10
CA ILE A 268 7.56 20.70 12.44
C ILE A 268 8.97 21.28 12.52
N GLY A 269 9.52 21.65 11.36
CA GLY A 269 10.89 22.15 11.22
C GLY A 269 11.98 21.08 11.21
N GLN A 270 11.62 19.78 11.25
CA GLN A 270 12.56 18.67 11.20
C GLN A 270 12.43 17.86 9.90
N GLU A 271 13.53 17.24 9.48
CA GLU A 271 13.59 16.27 8.37
C GLU A 271 13.69 14.86 8.95
N ASP A 272 12.65 14.38 9.61
CA ASP A 272 12.62 13.08 10.30
C ASP A 272 11.42 12.19 9.92
N GLY A 273 10.68 12.59 8.89
CA GLY A 273 9.59 11.81 8.33
C GLY A 273 10.08 10.54 7.63
N GLN A 274 9.21 9.54 7.59
CA GLN A 274 9.51 8.23 7.01
C GLN A 274 8.39 7.77 6.09
N LEU A 275 8.78 7.17 4.96
CA LEU A 275 7.92 6.47 4.01
C LEU A 275 8.49 5.08 3.79
N GLU A 276 7.67 4.05 4.01
CA GLU A 276 8.02 2.68 3.67
C GLU A 276 6.86 2.00 2.95
N LEU A 277 7.15 1.35 1.82
CA LEU A 277 6.23 0.49 1.09
C LEU A 277 6.64 -0.96 1.29
N PHE A 278 5.67 -1.77 1.69
CA PHE A 278 5.78 -3.22 1.77
C PHE A 278 4.92 -3.86 0.68
N VAL A 279 5.44 -4.90 0.06
CA VAL A 279 4.72 -5.79 -0.86
C VAL A 279 4.91 -7.20 -0.36
N GLU A 280 3.82 -7.91 -0.08
CA GLU A 280 3.87 -9.26 0.52
C GLU A 280 4.73 -9.29 1.80
N GLY A 281 4.52 -8.28 2.66
CA GLY A 281 5.24 -8.13 3.92
C GLY A 281 6.73 -7.73 3.80
N LYS A 282 7.30 -7.72 2.60
CA LYS A 282 8.70 -7.34 2.35
C LYS A 282 8.81 -5.83 2.12
N SER A 283 9.71 -5.16 2.84
CA SER A 283 10.04 -3.76 2.58
C SER A 283 10.74 -3.64 1.22
N VAL A 284 10.09 -2.95 0.27
CA VAL A 284 10.60 -2.80 -1.11
C VAL A 284 11.07 -1.39 -1.41
N ILE A 285 10.50 -0.38 -0.73
CA ILE A 285 10.95 1.01 -0.81
C ILE A 285 10.94 1.58 0.60
N HIS A 286 12.06 2.15 1.04
CA HIS A 286 12.18 2.83 2.33
C HIS A 286 12.94 4.15 2.16
N ALA A 287 12.30 5.26 2.52
CA ALA A 287 12.87 6.60 2.48
C ALA A 287 12.69 7.27 3.84
N VAL A 288 13.77 7.82 4.37
CA VAL A 288 13.81 8.50 5.67
C VAL A 288 14.35 9.92 5.52
N GLY A 289 14.05 10.75 6.50
CA GLY A 289 14.45 12.15 6.51
C GLY A 289 13.63 12.99 5.53
N LEU A 290 12.35 12.65 5.37
CA LEU A 290 11.42 13.36 4.51
C LEU A 290 10.67 14.44 5.29
N VAL A 291 10.27 15.49 4.58
CA VAL A 291 9.36 16.54 5.06
C VAL A 291 8.03 16.38 4.36
N PHE A 292 7.01 15.89 5.08
CA PHE A 292 5.63 15.80 4.62
C PHE A 292 4.84 17.07 4.91
N ARG A 293 5.22 17.81 5.95
CA ARG A 293 4.51 19.00 6.43
C ARG A 293 5.43 20.05 7.03
N THR A 294 5.01 21.29 6.92
CA THR A 294 5.61 22.45 7.60
C THR A 294 4.65 23.12 8.59
N SER A 295 3.36 22.74 8.54
CA SER A 295 2.31 23.25 9.43
C SER A 295 1.82 22.20 10.41
N ASN A 296 1.57 22.62 11.65
CA ASN A 296 0.95 21.80 12.69
C ASN A 296 -0.53 21.52 12.43
N THR A 297 -1.14 22.00 11.34
CA THR A 297 -2.52 21.65 10.92
C THR A 297 -2.55 20.55 9.86
N SER A 298 -1.39 20.23 9.26
CA SER A 298 -1.28 19.15 8.27
C SER A 298 -1.32 17.77 8.93
N ARG A 299 -2.16 16.89 8.39
CA ARG A 299 -2.44 15.54 8.93
C ARG A 299 -2.43 14.51 7.81
N ILE A 300 -2.23 13.24 8.16
CA ILE A 300 -2.64 12.13 7.31
C ILE A 300 -4.17 12.15 7.25
N LYS A 301 -4.76 11.93 6.06
CA LYS A 301 -6.22 12.00 5.87
C LYS A 301 -6.85 10.65 5.51
N GLY A 302 -6.04 9.65 5.19
CA GLY A 302 -6.48 8.32 4.82
C GLY A 302 -5.88 7.90 3.48
N ALA A 303 -6.65 7.18 2.66
CA ALA A 303 -6.20 6.71 1.35
C ALA A 303 -6.92 7.43 0.20
N HIS A 304 -6.14 7.79 -0.81
CA HIS A 304 -6.64 8.16 -2.12
C HIS A 304 -6.73 6.88 -2.95
N PHE A 305 -7.91 6.29 -2.98
CA PHE A 305 -8.20 5.02 -3.62
C PHE A 305 -8.63 5.26 -5.06
N GLN A 306 -7.64 5.45 -5.93
CA GLN A 306 -7.88 5.73 -7.33
C GLN A 306 -6.97 4.88 -8.20
N THR A 307 -7.59 4.20 -9.15
CA THR A 307 -6.92 3.34 -10.12
C THR A 307 -7.42 3.63 -11.52
N PHE A 308 -6.49 3.70 -12.47
CA PHE A 308 -6.72 3.96 -13.89
C PHE A 308 -5.43 3.64 -14.65
N PHE A 309 -5.52 3.36 -15.96
CA PHE A 309 -4.33 3.41 -16.83
C PHE A 309 -3.70 4.82 -16.77
N GLY A 310 -2.45 5.00 -17.15
CA GLY A 310 -1.70 6.20 -16.75
C GLY A 310 -1.51 7.21 -17.87
N GLY A 311 -1.03 8.41 -17.59
CA GLY A 311 -0.63 9.35 -18.64
C GLY A 311 -1.79 10.10 -19.32
N HIS A 312 -1.53 10.64 -20.51
CA HIS A 312 -2.44 11.55 -21.20
C HIS A 312 -2.54 11.31 -22.72
N THR A 313 -1.83 10.31 -23.24
CA THR A 313 -1.76 9.98 -24.67
C THR A 313 -2.28 8.56 -24.92
N GLU A 314 -2.71 8.28 -26.15
CA GLU A 314 -3.36 7.01 -26.53
C GLU A 314 -2.48 5.78 -26.33
N ASP A 315 -1.16 5.94 -26.38
CA ASP A 315 -0.17 4.89 -26.12
C ASP A 315 -0.07 4.46 -24.64
N TRP A 316 -0.91 5.01 -23.76
CA TRP A 316 -1.13 4.50 -22.41
C TRP A 316 -2.47 3.80 -22.23
N ALA A 317 -3.36 3.86 -23.23
CA ALA A 317 -4.70 3.36 -23.09
C ALA A 317 -4.72 1.84 -22.86
N SER A 318 -5.70 1.35 -22.09
CA SER A 318 -5.92 -0.08 -21.96
C SER A 318 -6.17 -0.71 -23.35
N PRO A 319 -5.41 -1.74 -23.77
CA PRO A 319 -5.49 -2.30 -25.12
C PRO A 319 -6.74 -3.17 -25.32
N LYS A 320 -7.35 -3.59 -24.22
CA LYS A 320 -8.57 -4.39 -24.15
C LYS A 320 -9.37 -4.03 -22.89
N ASP A 321 -10.52 -4.64 -22.72
CA ASP A 321 -11.23 -4.57 -21.44
C ASP A 321 -10.47 -5.42 -20.42
N GLN A 322 -10.07 -4.79 -19.31
CA GLN A 322 -9.28 -5.44 -18.26
C GLN A 322 -9.90 -5.15 -16.91
N ARG A 323 -9.70 -6.06 -15.95
CA ARG A 323 -10.23 -5.92 -14.60
C ARG A 323 -9.15 -6.03 -13.54
N ALA A 324 -9.35 -5.31 -12.44
CA ALA A 324 -8.58 -5.47 -11.21
C ALA A 324 -9.53 -5.48 -10.01
N TRP A 325 -9.15 -6.15 -8.94
CA TRP A 325 -9.94 -6.27 -7.73
C TRP A 325 -9.15 -5.80 -6.53
N PHE A 326 -9.82 -5.14 -5.58
CA PHE A 326 -9.23 -4.54 -4.40
C PHE A 326 -10.06 -4.87 -3.16
N THR A 327 -9.41 -5.29 -2.07
CA THR A 327 -10.09 -5.74 -0.85
C THR A 327 -9.18 -5.66 0.36
N ASP A 328 -9.64 -6.16 1.50
CA ASP A 328 -8.89 -6.26 2.75
C ASP A 328 -8.24 -4.93 3.17
N VAL A 329 -9.00 -3.85 2.97
CA VAL A 329 -8.57 -2.50 3.32
C VAL A 329 -8.37 -2.45 4.82
N THR A 330 -7.16 -2.09 5.22
CA THR A 330 -6.71 -2.14 6.60
C THR A 330 -5.97 -0.86 6.95
N GLY A 331 -6.17 -0.36 8.15
CA GLY A 331 -5.50 0.83 8.65
C GLY A 331 -5.15 0.70 10.12
N ALA A 332 -3.96 1.15 10.52
CA ALA A 332 -3.52 1.10 11.91
C ALA A 332 -2.70 2.33 12.30
N VAL A 333 -2.88 2.78 13.55
CA VAL A 333 -2.01 3.77 14.19
C VAL A 333 -0.86 3.02 14.84
N VAL A 334 0.37 3.36 14.47
CA VAL A 334 1.57 2.66 14.94
C VAL A 334 1.86 2.98 16.43
N GLY A 335 2.34 1.97 17.15
CA GLY A 335 2.65 1.96 18.59
C GLY A 335 3.84 2.83 18.97
#